data_AF-A0A6J0SQB7-F1
#
_entry.id   AF-A0A6J0SQB7-F1
#
_cell.length_a   1.000
_cell.length_b   1.000
_cell.length_c   1.000
_cell.angle_alpha   90.00
_cell.angle_beta   90.00
_cell.angle_gamma   90.00
#
_symmetry.space_group_name_H-M   'P 1'
#
loop_
_entity.id
_entity.type
_entity.pdbx_description
1 polymer ?
#
loop_
_entity_poly.entity_id
_entity_poly.type
_entity_poly.pdbx_seq_one_letter_code
_entity_poly.pdbx_strand_id
1 'polypeptide(L)'
;MQRAGLAGLGSVAALWLLLLLALASLAGLWSGRIVEPGILGARFPQEARRPPGSELVELVQWSDLILFDYLTANFDRLVSNLFSLQWDPRVMHRATSNLHRAPNGGLVFLDNEAGLAHGYRLLAMWDKYNEPLLRSVCVFREATAQKVRDLHRHRNAAAELLRLYRTQEPLAELLGFLSDQQAQLLQDRIDLVHKHILHCKAKAAAGAL
;
A
#
# COMPACT_ATOMS: atom_id res chain seq x y z
N MET A 1 40.23 -45.80 -41.22
CA MET A 1 38.82 -45.65 -41.66
C MET A 1 38.21 -44.50 -40.87
N GLN A 2 37.90 -43.40 -41.56
CA GLN A 2 37.21 -42.22 -41.01
C GLN A 2 35.74 -42.54 -40.74
N ARG A 3 35.19 -42.00 -39.64
CA ARG A 3 33.81 -41.50 -39.60
C ARG A 3 33.73 -40.23 -38.74
N ALA A 4 33.56 -39.12 -39.45
CA ALA A 4 33.08 -37.85 -38.96
C ALA A 4 31.56 -37.90 -38.75
N GLY A 5 31.00 -36.99 -37.93
CA GLY A 5 29.56 -36.72 -37.95
C GLY A 5 28.91 -36.31 -36.63
N LEU A 6 29.46 -35.31 -35.92
CA LEU A 6 28.70 -34.52 -34.95
C LEU A 6 28.55 -33.11 -35.53
N ALA A 7 27.47 -32.88 -36.28
CA ALA A 7 27.08 -31.55 -36.69
C ALA A 7 25.56 -31.49 -36.93
N GLY A 8 24.90 -30.60 -36.19
CA GLY A 8 24.00 -29.62 -36.79
C GLY A 8 22.59 -30.10 -37.18
N LEU A 9 21.73 -30.35 -36.18
CA LEU A 9 20.27 -30.25 -36.39
C LEU A 9 19.56 -29.37 -35.35
N GLY A 10 20.19 -29.04 -34.22
CA GLY A 10 19.63 -28.11 -33.21
C GLY A 10 19.73 -26.62 -33.58
N SER A 11 20.69 -26.23 -34.43
CA SER A 11 20.94 -24.81 -34.74
C SER A 11 20.01 -24.23 -35.78
N VAL A 12 19.43 -25.04 -36.67
CA VAL A 12 18.55 -24.53 -37.73
C VAL A 12 17.20 -24.11 -37.17
N ALA A 13 16.59 -24.90 -36.27
CA ALA A 13 15.33 -24.54 -35.61
C ALA A 13 15.46 -23.29 -34.73
N ALA A 14 16.59 -23.13 -34.03
CA ALA A 14 16.87 -21.94 -33.22
C ALA A 14 17.05 -20.68 -34.08
N LEU A 15 17.72 -20.81 -35.24
CA LEU A 15 17.86 -19.71 -36.20
C LEU A 15 16.51 -19.31 -36.80
N TRP A 16 15.63 -20.27 -37.12
CA TRP A 16 14.28 -19.98 -37.60
C TRP A 16 13.40 -19.29 -36.55
N LEU A 17 13.48 -19.68 -35.28
CA LEU A 17 12.72 -19.04 -34.20
C LEU A 17 13.20 -17.59 -33.96
N LEU A 18 14.51 -17.36 -33.98
CA LEU A 18 15.08 -16.02 -33.84
C LEU A 18 14.76 -15.12 -35.05
N LEU A 19 14.75 -15.67 -36.26
CA LEU A 19 14.34 -14.95 -37.47
C LEU A 19 12.85 -14.58 -37.42
N LEU A 20 11.97 -15.49 -36.97
CA LEU A 20 10.54 -15.22 -36.80
C LEU A 20 10.27 -14.15 -35.75
N LEU A 21 10.97 -14.17 -34.61
CA LEU A 21 10.86 -13.15 -33.57
C LEU A 21 11.36 -11.78 -34.06
N ALA A 22 12.48 -11.75 -34.79
CA ALA A 22 13.01 -10.51 -35.35
C ALA A 22 12.08 -9.89 -36.42
N LEU A 23 11.49 -10.73 -37.29
CA LEU A 23 10.52 -10.27 -38.29
C LEU A 23 9.21 -9.79 -37.65
N ALA A 24 8.73 -10.43 -36.58
CA ALA A 24 7.56 -9.99 -35.83
C ALA A 24 7.79 -8.62 -35.14
N SER A 25 9.00 -8.34 -34.67
CA SER A 25 9.38 -7.04 -34.10
C SER A 25 9.53 -5.94 -35.16
N LEU A 26 10.02 -6.26 -36.36
CA LEU A 26 10.18 -5.29 -37.45
C LEU A 26 8.86 -4.95 -38.15
N ALA A 27 7.90 -5.89 -38.18
CA ALA A 27 6.60 -5.68 -38.81
C ALA A 27 5.55 -5.00 -37.90
N GLY A 28 5.89 -4.64 -36.66
CA GLY A 28 4.95 -4.02 -35.71
C GLY A 28 3.73 -4.90 -35.37
N LEU A 29 3.77 -6.20 -35.72
CA LEU A 29 2.64 -7.14 -35.60
C LEU A 29 2.44 -7.66 -34.17
N TRP A 30 3.16 -7.11 -33.19
CA TRP A 30 2.85 -7.24 -31.77
C TRP A 30 2.42 -5.90 -31.15
N SER A 31 1.77 -5.03 -31.94
CA SER A 31 0.83 -4.03 -31.41
C SER A 31 -0.59 -4.59 -31.49
N GLY A 32 -0.92 -5.51 -30.59
CA GLY A 32 -2.27 -6.06 -30.44
C GLY A 32 -3.22 -5.05 -29.80
N ARG A 33 -3.58 -3.98 -30.51
CA ARG A 33 -4.88 -3.31 -30.36
C ARG A 33 -5.83 -3.97 -31.34
N ILE A 34 -6.81 -4.72 -30.83
CA ILE A 34 -8.04 -4.99 -31.56
C ILE A 34 -9.10 -4.04 -30.97
N VAL A 35 -9.50 -3.08 -31.78
CA VAL A 35 -10.69 -2.23 -31.63
C VAL A 35 -11.65 -2.69 -32.72
N GLU A 36 -12.93 -2.83 -32.40
CA GLU A 36 -14.11 -2.64 -33.27
C GLU A 36 -15.39 -2.70 -32.36
N PRO A 37 -16.55 -2.16 -32.77
CA PRO A 37 -17.12 -0.99 -32.11
C PRO A 37 -18.59 -1.17 -31.68
N GLY A 38 -19.01 -0.40 -30.69
CA GLY A 38 -20.40 -0.28 -30.26
C GLY A 38 -20.63 1.08 -29.63
N ILE A 39 -20.90 2.08 -30.46
CA ILE A 39 -21.29 3.42 -30.05
C ILE A 39 -22.71 3.36 -29.48
N LEU A 40 -22.84 3.53 -28.17
CA LEU A 40 -24.00 4.15 -27.52
C LEU A 40 -23.50 4.97 -26.32
N GLY A 41 -23.11 6.22 -26.62
CA GLY A 41 -23.28 7.34 -25.68
C GLY A 41 -22.49 7.34 -24.37
N ALA A 42 -21.19 7.06 -24.35
CA ALA A 42 -20.36 7.45 -23.21
C ALA A 42 -19.96 8.93 -23.37
N ARG A 43 -20.82 9.84 -22.91
CA ARG A 43 -20.35 11.18 -22.52
C ARG A 43 -19.24 10.94 -21.50
N PHE A 44 -18.01 11.33 -21.83
CA PHE A 44 -16.97 11.53 -20.83
C PHE A 44 -17.59 12.38 -19.71
N PRO A 45 -17.62 11.93 -18.45
CA PRO A 45 -17.93 12.83 -17.38
C PRO A 45 -16.82 13.87 -17.40
N GLN A 46 -17.20 15.09 -17.81
CA GLN A 46 -16.56 16.31 -17.35
C GLN A 46 -16.22 16.11 -15.87
N GLU A 47 -15.01 16.48 -15.47
CA GLU A 47 -14.56 16.58 -14.07
C GLU A 47 -15.74 17.06 -13.21
N ALA A 48 -16.49 16.10 -12.68
CA ALA A 48 -17.80 16.41 -12.14
C ALA A 48 -17.50 17.22 -10.90
N ARG A 49 -18.05 18.45 -10.83
CA ARG A 49 -17.88 19.33 -9.68
C ARG A 49 -18.09 18.49 -8.44
N ARG A 50 -16.99 18.24 -7.73
CA ARG A 50 -16.97 17.33 -6.59
C ARG A 50 -17.99 17.84 -5.58
N PRO A 51 -18.85 16.96 -5.02
CA PRO A 51 -19.82 17.40 -4.05
C PRO A 51 -19.09 18.04 -2.86
N PRO A 52 -19.63 19.13 -2.28
CA PRO A 52 -19.05 19.76 -1.09
C PRO A 52 -18.80 18.71 0.01
N GLY A 53 -17.60 18.72 0.59
CA GLY A 53 -17.20 17.76 1.64
C GLY A 53 -16.51 16.49 1.17
N SER A 54 -16.50 16.18 -0.14
CA SER A 54 -15.75 15.03 -0.66
C SER A 54 -14.24 15.13 -0.45
N GLU A 55 -13.66 16.34 -0.48
CA GLU A 55 -12.25 16.59 -0.17
C GLU A 55 -11.94 16.28 1.30
N LEU A 56 -12.86 16.61 2.22
CA LEU A 56 -12.70 16.27 3.64
C LEU A 56 -12.81 14.77 3.88
N VAL A 57 -13.75 14.10 3.21
CA VAL A 57 -13.88 12.63 3.25
C VAL A 57 -12.62 11.97 2.71
N GLU A 58 -12.06 12.47 1.62
CA GLU A 58 -10.80 12.00 1.08
C GLU A 58 -9.64 12.21 2.07
N LEU A 59 -9.50 13.40 2.65
CA LEU A 59 -8.47 13.70 3.64
C LEU A 59 -8.54 12.77 4.86
N VAL A 60 -9.75 12.51 5.38
CA VAL A 60 -9.95 11.59 6.51
C VAL A 60 -9.53 10.16 6.15
N GLN A 61 -9.84 9.69 4.93
CA GLN A 61 -9.42 8.37 4.47
C GLN A 61 -7.90 8.25 4.33
N TRP A 62 -7.24 9.29 3.83
CA TRP A 62 -5.77 9.35 3.79
C TRP A 62 -5.16 9.37 5.19
N SER A 63 -5.78 10.07 6.14
CA SER A 63 -5.34 10.03 7.54
C SER A 63 -5.46 8.63 8.15
N ASP A 64 -6.57 7.92 7.89
CA ASP A 64 -6.71 6.52 8.35
C ASP A 64 -5.63 5.62 7.72
N LEU A 65 -5.31 5.79 6.43
CA LEU A 65 -4.22 5.05 5.78
C LEU A 65 -2.88 5.35 6.47
N ILE A 66 -2.53 6.62 6.66
CA ILE A 66 -1.27 7.03 7.30
C ILE A 66 -1.18 6.46 8.72
N LEU A 67 -2.28 6.51 9.49
CA LEU A 67 -2.33 5.94 10.82
C LEU A 67 -2.17 4.42 10.79
N PHE A 68 -2.83 3.73 9.85
CA PHE A 68 -2.73 2.29 9.68
C PHE A 68 -1.32 1.84 9.29
N ASP A 69 -0.71 2.49 8.30
CA ASP A 69 0.68 2.24 7.87
C ASP A 69 1.65 2.55 9.01
N TYR A 70 1.43 3.65 9.74
CA TYR A 70 2.21 3.96 10.94
C TYR A 70 2.05 2.90 12.00
N LEU A 71 0.87 2.37 12.32
CA LEU A 71 0.75 1.35 13.37
C LEU A 71 1.40 0.03 12.97
N THR A 72 1.24 -0.36 11.71
CA THR A 72 1.75 -1.63 11.17
C THR A 72 3.20 -1.56 10.69
N ALA A 73 3.79 -0.37 10.57
CA ALA A 73 5.09 -0.16 9.89
C ALA A 73 5.05 -0.65 8.44
N ASN A 74 3.90 -0.56 7.78
CA ASN A 74 3.83 -0.90 6.37
C ASN A 74 4.70 0.08 5.59
N PHE A 75 5.68 -0.45 4.86
CA PHE A 75 6.60 0.36 4.07
C PHE A 75 6.34 0.26 2.56
N ASP A 76 5.44 -0.61 2.12
CA ASP A 76 5.21 -0.91 0.70
C ASP A 76 4.02 -0.13 0.09
N ARG A 77 3.89 1.14 0.51
CA ARG A 77 2.88 2.09 0.05
C ARG A 77 3.44 3.51 0.01
N LEU A 78 3.10 4.33 1.01
CA LEU A 78 3.51 5.71 1.11
C LEU A 78 5.01 5.84 1.33
N VAL A 79 5.58 5.00 2.20
CA VAL A 79 7.01 5.03 2.51
C VAL A 79 7.86 4.69 1.29
N SER A 80 7.53 3.63 0.54
CA SER A 80 8.26 3.27 -0.69
C SER A 80 8.14 4.37 -1.75
N ASN A 81 6.97 5.01 -1.87
CA ASN A 81 6.80 6.19 -2.72
C ASN A 81 7.70 7.36 -2.29
N LEU A 82 7.69 7.71 -0.99
CA LEU A 82 8.52 8.79 -0.45
C LEU A 82 10.01 8.50 -0.61
N PHE A 83 10.43 7.26 -0.39
CA PHE A 83 11.80 6.84 -0.61
C PHE A 83 12.20 6.97 -2.08
N SER A 84 11.27 6.69 -3.00
CA SER A 84 11.54 6.76 -4.44
C SER A 84 11.68 8.18 -4.98
N LEU A 85 11.26 9.21 -4.22
CA LEU A 85 11.44 10.63 -4.59
C LEU A 85 12.91 11.01 -4.83
N GLN A 86 13.85 10.31 -4.19
CA GLN A 86 15.28 10.56 -4.39
C GLN A 86 15.76 10.23 -5.81
N TRP A 87 14.99 9.43 -6.57
CA TRP A 87 15.31 9.01 -7.93
C TRP A 87 14.34 9.53 -8.97
N ASP A 88 13.05 9.66 -8.64
CA ASP A 88 12.05 10.19 -9.56
C ASP A 88 11.07 11.14 -8.85
N PRO A 89 11.14 12.46 -9.12
CA PRO A 89 10.28 13.44 -8.45
C PRO A 89 8.80 13.29 -8.84
N ARG A 90 8.49 12.52 -9.88
CA ARG A 90 7.11 12.32 -10.37
C ARG A 90 6.41 11.16 -9.68
N VAL A 91 7.06 10.42 -8.78
CA VAL A 91 6.46 9.26 -8.10
C VAL A 91 5.17 9.63 -7.38
N MET A 92 5.09 10.84 -6.81
CA MET A 92 3.88 11.32 -6.12
C MET A 92 2.71 11.66 -7.07
N HIS A 93 2.94 11.70 -8.39
CA HIS A 93 1.89 11.85 -9.40
C HIS A 93 1.35 10.51 -9.91
N ARG A 94 1.96 9.40 -9.50
CA ARG A 94 1.52 8.05 -9.87
C ARG A 94 0.55 7.50 -8.83
N ALA A 95 -0.14 6.43 -9.19
CA ALA A 95 -0.87 5.64 -8.22
C ALA A 95 0.09 5.16 -7.11
N THR A 96 -0.38 5.19 -5.87
CA THR A 96 0.35 4.62 -4.74
C THR A 96 0.26 3.10 -4.81
N SER A 97 1.39 2.41 -4.61
CA SER A 97 1.41 0.94 -4.57
C SER A 97 0.39 0.42 -3.55
N ASN A 98 -0.23 -0.72 -3.84
CA ASN A 98 -1.09 -1.45 -2.90
C ASN A 98 -2.28 -0.62 -2.35
N LEU A 99 -2.67 0.42 -3.09
CA LEU A 99 -3.79 1.30 -2.77
C LEU A 99 -4.72 1.42 -3.98
N HIS A 100 -5.97 0.99 -3.80
CA HIS A 100 -6.99 1.10 -4.84
C HIS A 100 -8.07 2.10 -4.44
N ARG A 101 -8.59 2.86 -5.40
CA ARG A 101 -9.76 3.71 -5.21
C ARG A 101 -10.98 3.04 -5.81
N ALA A 102 -11.92 2.66 -4.96
CA ALA A 102 -13.19 2.06 -5.35
C ALA A 102 -14.10 3.06 -6.09
N PRO A 103 -15.08 2.59 -6.88
CA PRO A 103 -15.99 3.46 -7.64
C PRO A 103 -16.77 4.46 -6.78
N ASN A 104 -17.01 4.15 -5.51
CA ASN A 104 -17.66 5.04 -4.54
C ASN A 104 -16.70 6.09 -3.93
N GLY A 105 -15.45 6.16 -4.40
CA GLY A 105 -14.41 7.05 -3.90
C GLY A 105 -13.65 6.52 -2.66
N GLY A 106 -14.01 5.34 -2.16
CA GLY A 106 -13.39 4.70 -1.02
C GLY A 106 -11.95 4.25 -1.28
N LEU A 107 -11.05 4.38 -0.30
CA LEU A 107 -9.72 3.80 -0.36
C LEU A 107 -9.75 2.34 0.13
N VAL A 108 -9.18 1.43 -0.66
CA VAL A 108 -9.05 0.00 -0.35
C VAL A 108 -7.58 -0.34 -0.18
N PHE A 109 -7.26 -0.91 0.98
CA PHE A 109 -5.90 -1.22 1.38
C PHE A 109 -5.56 -2.67 1.00
N LEU A 110 -4.81 -2.86 -0.09
CA LEU A 110 -4.45 -4.18 -0.63
C LEU A 110 -3.06 -4.62 -0.15
N ASP A 111 -2.76 -5.92 -0.13
CA ASP A 111 -1.37 -6.39 0.06
C ASP A 111 -0.68 -5.79 1.32
N ASN A 112 -1.18 -6.19 2.49
CA ASN A 112 -0.75 -5.64 3.79
C ASN A 112 0.39 -6.46 4.44
N GLU A 113 0.98 -7.41 3.71
CA GLU A 113 1.98 -8.34 4.25
C GLU A 113 3.31 -7.70 4.60
N ALA A 114 3.60 -6.53 4.03
CA ALA A 114 4.76 -5.71 4.39
C ALA A 114 4.63 -5.03 5.78
N GLY A 115 3.49 -5.14 6.45
CA GLY A 115 3.25 -4.62 7.80
C GLY A 115 3.57 -5.63 8.93
N LEU A 116 3.25 -5.22 10.16
CA LEU A 116 3.35 -5.97 11.40
C LEU A 116 4.69 -6.71 11.55
N ALA A 117 4.68 -8.04 11.61
CA ALA A 117 5.90 -8.81 11.86
C ALA A 117 7.00 -8.50 10.83
N HIS A 118 6.63 -8.34 9.55
CA HIS A 118 7.58 -8.01 8.49
C HIS A 118 8.05 -6.55 8.59
N GLY A 119 7.12 -5.61 8.74
CA GLY A 119 7.41 -4.17 8.90
C GLY A 119 8.29 -3.88 10.12
N TYR A 120 7.99 -4.49 11.27
CA TYR A 120 8.71 -4.30 12.52
C TYR A 120 10.15 -4.83 12.46
N ARG A 121 10.41 -5.89 11.70
CA ARG A 121 11.78 -6.38 11.46
C ARG A 121 12.64 -5.35 10.71
N LEU A 122 12.01 -4.47 9.93
CA LEU A 122 12.68 -3.47 9.10
C LEU A 122 12.49 -2.04 9.63
N LEU A 123 12.05 -1.89 10.89
CA LEU A 123 11.71 -0.59 11.48
C LEU A 123 12.87 0.42 11.37
N ALA A 124 14.10 0.01 11.69
CA ALA A 124 15.28 0.89 11.63
C ALA A 124 15.55 1.49 10.24
N MET A 125 15.11 0.83 9.17
CA MET A 125 15.29 1.31 7.80
C MET A 125 14.19 2.30 7.39
N TRP A 126 12.94 2.01 7.77
CA TRP A 126 11.77 2.65 7.19
C TRP A 126 11.04 3.63 8.12
N ASP A 127 11.20 3.53 9.43
CA ASP A 127 10.37 4.30 10.38
C ASP A 127 10.66 5.82 10.33
N LYS A 128 11.85 6.19 9.84
CA LYS A 128 12.21 7.58 9.50
C LYS A 128 11.28 8.24 8.46
N TYR A 129 10.45 7.47 7.76
CA TYR A 129 9.42 7.97 6.85
C TYR A 129 8.00 7.87 7.44
N ASN A 130 7.71 6.80 8.20
CA ASN A 130 6.38 6.58 8.79
C ASN A 130 6.02 7.64 9.85
N GLU A 131 6.93 7.94 10.79
CA GLU A 131 6.62 8.90 11.85
C GLU A 131 6.40 10.33 11.32
N PRO A 132 7.22 10.87 10.39
CA PRO A 132 6.94 12.16 9.76
C PRO A 132 5.60 12.20 9.01
N LEU A 133 5.22 11.10 8.34
CA LEU A 133 3.90 11.00 7.68
C LEU A 133 2.77 11.13 8.71
N LEU A 134 2.82 10.38 9.81
CA LEU A 134 1.83 10.50 10.90
C LEU A 134 1.75 11.93 11.43
N ARG A 135 2.90 12.58 11.65
CA ARG A 135 2.97 13.95 12.17
C ARG A 135 2.45 14.99 11.19
N SER A 136 2.32 14.67 9.90
CA SER A 136 1.81 15.59 8.88
C SER A 136 0.29 15.72 8.86
N VAL A 137 -0.44 14.82 9.55
CA VAL A 137 -1.90 14.84 9.62
C VAL A 137 -2.39 15.16 11.04
N CYS A 138 -3.44 15.99 11.13
CA CYS A 138 -4.11 16.35 12.40
C CYS A 138 -5.65 16.24 12.33
N VAL A 139 -6.18 15.55 11.33
CA VAL A 139 -7.61 15.30 11.16
C VAL A 139 -7.83 13.79 11.24
N PHE A 140 -8.63 13.32 12.20
CA PHE A 140 -8.86 11.90 12.43
C PHE A 140 -10.36 11.63 12.47
N ARG A 141 -10.80 10.47 11.94
CA ARG A 141 -12.18 10.02 12.15
C ARG A 141 -12.42 9.80 13.64
N GLU A 142 -13.55 10.28 14.16
CA GLU A 142 -13.90 10.15 15.57
C GLU A 142 -13.84 8.70 16.07
N ALA A 143 -14.42 7.77 15.29
CA ALA A 143 -14.39 6.34 15.61
C ALA A 143 -12.95 5.78 15.68
N THR A 144 -12.05 6.22 14.78
CA THR A 144 -10.63 5.82 14.79
C THR A 144 -9.94 6.37 16.04
N ALA A 145 -10.12 7.66 16.35
CA ALA A 145 -9.55 8.28 17.55
C ALA A 145 -10.06 7.64 18.85
N GLN A 146 -11.34 7.27 18.88
CA GLN A 146 -11.95 6.55 19.99
C GLN A 146 -11.31 5.17 20.20
N LYS A 147 -11.15 4.39 19.12
CA LYS A 147 -10.53 3.07 19.18
C LYS A 147 -9.07 3.14 19.64
N VAL A 148 -8.30 4.12 19.15
CA VAL A 148 -6.92 4.37 19.60
C VAL A 148 -6.88 4.70 21.09
N ARG A 149 -7.76 5.59 21.58
CA ARG A 149 -7.87 5.92 23.00
C ARG A 149 -8.15 4.69 23.86
N ASP A 150 -9.06 3.83 23.40
CA ASP A 150 -9.43 2.63 24.14
C ASP A 150 -8.29 1.62 24.18
N LEU A 151 -7.58 1.41 23.07
CA LEU A 151 -6.39 0.54 23.02
C LEU A 151 -5.24 1.09 23.88
N HIS A 152 -5.05 2.41 23.90
CA HIS A 152 -4.08 3.06 24.78
C HIS A 152 -4.44 2.83 26.26
N ARG A 153 -5.69 3.10 26.64
CA ARG A 153 -6.16 2.99 28.03
C ARG A 153 -6.05 1.56 28.57
N HIS A 154 -6.44 0.57 27.79
CA HIS A 154 -6.44 -0.82 28.23
C HIS A 154 -5.09 -1.52 28.08
N ARG A 155 -4.15 -0.93 27.34
CA ARG A 155 -2.82 -1.49 27.07
C ARG A 155 -2.85 -2.96 26.61
N ASN A 156 -3.82 -3.29 25.76
CA ASN A 156 -4.12 -4.66 25.35
C ASN A 156 -4.14 -4.83 23.83
N ALA A 157 -3.39 -4.00 23.09
CA ALA A 157 -3.43 -3.99 21.64
C ALA A 157 -3.12 -5.33 20.99
N ALA A 158 -2.03 -5.98 21.41
CA ALA A 158 -1.66 -7.29 20.90
C ALA A 158 -2.69 -8.37 21.27
N ALA A 159 -3.30 -8.29 22.44
CA ALA A 159 -4.32 -9.24 22.87
C ALA A 159 -5.62 -9.09 22.06
N GLU A 160 -6.07 -7.87 21.79
CA GLU A 160 -7.21 -7.62 20.91
C GLU A 160 -6.93 -8.07 19.47
N LEU A 161 -5.72 -7.80 18.95
CA LEU A 161 -5.32 -8.27 17.64
C LEU A 161 -5.27 -9.80 17.58
N LEU A 162 -4.70 -10.46 18.58
CA LEU A 162 -4.66 -11.92 18.67
C LEU A 162 -6.07 -12.53 18.72
N ARG A 163 -6.98 -11.91 19.48
CA ARG A 163 -8.38 -12.33 19.56
C ARG A 163 -9.05 -12.25 18.20
N LEU A 164 -8.89 -11.13 17.49
CA LEU A 164 -9.43 -10.96 16.13
C LEU A 164 -8.82 -11.97 15.15
N TYR A 165 -7.51 -12.16 15.20
CA TYR A 165 -6.77 -13.09 14.38
C TYR A 165 -7.27 -14.53 14.55
N ARG A 166 -7.34 -15.03 15.79
CA ARG A 166 -7.87 -16.37 16.10
C ARG A 166 -9.34 -16.57 15.73
N THR A 167 -10.12 -15.49 15.74
CA THR A 167 -11.54 -15.55 15.38
C THR A 167 -11.74 -15.60 13.85
N GLN A 168 -10.83 -15.01 13.08
CA GLN A 168 -11.00 -14.80 11.63
C GLN A 168 -10.11 -15.70 10.77
N GLU A 169 -9.00 -16.22 11.31
CA GLU A 169 -8.06 -17.09 10.60
C GLU A 169 -8.13 -18.53 11.12
N PRO A 170 -8.73 -19.47 10.37
CA PRO A 170 -8.83 -20.88 10.76
C PRO A 170 -7.48 -21.56 11.06
N LEU A 171 -6.39 -21.07 10.48
CA LEU A 171 -5.03 -21.61 10.65
C LEU A 171 -4.20 -20.81 11.67
N ALA A 172 -4.81 -19.96 12.50
CA ALA A 172 -4.10 -19.05 13.40
C ALA A 172 -3.14 -19.77 14.36
N GLU A 173 -3.49 -20.97 14.82
CA GLU A 173 -2.63 -21.77 15.70
C GLU A 173 -1.38 -22.34 14.98
N LEU A 174 -1.35 -22.33 13.65
CA LEU A 174 -0.23 -22.83 12.83
C LEU A 174 0.66 -21.72 12.28
N LEU A 175 0.06 -20.57 11.95
CA LEU A 175 0.71 -19.48 11.20
C LEU A 175 1.55 -18.53 12.07
N GLY A 176 1.51 -18.70 13.40
CA GLY A 176 2.25 -17.88 14.34
C GLY A 176 1.63 -16.50 14.55
N PHE A 177 2.21 -15.74 15.48
CA PHE A 177 1.75 -14.40 15.84
C PHE A 177 2.95 -13.49 16.11
N LEU A 178 2.69 -12.24 16.51
CA LEU A 178 3.71 -11.31 16.96
C LEU A 178 4.50 -11.90 18.14
N SER A 179 5.82 -11.68 18.14
CA SER A 179 6.64 -11.92 19.34
C SER A 179 6.30 -10.92 20.44
N ASP A 180 6.70 -11.18 21.69
CA ASP A 180 6.48 -10.24 22.81
C ASP A 180 7.08 -8.86 22.54
N GLN A 181 8.24 -8.80 21.90
CA GLN A 181 8.88 -7.54 21.49
C GLN A 181 8.03 -6.78 20.46
N GLN A 182 7.49 -7.49 19.47
CA GLN A 182 6.62 -6.91 18.45
C GLN A 182 5.26 -6.48 19.02
N ALA A 183 4.72 -7.24 19.98
CA ALA A 183 3.51 -6.90 20.71
C ALA A 183 3.69 -5.62 21.53
N GLN A 184 4.81 -5.48 22.24
CA GLN A 184 5.14 -4.26 22.96
C GLN A 184 5.32 -3.07 22.00
N LEU A 185 6.01 -3.27 20.87
CA LEU A 185 6.19 -2.23 19.86
C LEU A 185 4.84 -1.73 19.29
N LEU A 186 3.89 -2.63 19.00
CA LEU A 186 2.55 -2.25 18.58
C LEU A 186 1.87 -1.35 19.63
N GLN A 187 2.00 -1.70 20.92
CA GLN A 187 1.44 -0.92 22.00
C GLN A 187 2.11 0.46 22.12
N ASP A 188 3.44 0.53 22.04
CA ASP A 188 4.19 1.80 22.11
C ASP A 188 3.80 2.74 20.96
N ARG A 189 3.54 2.18 19.77
CA ARG A 189 3.08 2.95 18.61
C ARG A 189 1.65 3.46 18.79
N ILE A 190 0.76 2.68 19.40
CA ILE A 190 -0.58 3.14 19.79
C ILE A 190 -0.48 4.29 20.80
N ASP A 191 0.43 4.19 21.78
CA ASP A 191 0.65 5.23 22.76
C ASP A 191 1.15 6.53 22.10
N LEU A 192 2.04 6.44 21.10
CA LEU A 192 2.48 7.58 20.31
C LEU A 192 1.34 8.20 19.48
N VAL A 193 0.54 7.37 18.78
CA VAL A 193 -0.62 7.86 18.00
C VAL A 193 -1.62 8.56 18.93
N HIS A 194 -1.91 7.99 20.10
CA HIS A 194 -2.81 8.61 21.07
C HIS A 194 -2.30 9.99 21.51
N LYS A 195 -1.01 10.08 21.86
CA LYS A 195 -0.36 11.35 22.20
C LYS A 195 -0.44 12.36 21.06
N HIS A 196 -0.24 11.92 19.82
CA HIS A 196 -0.34 12.78 18.63
C HIS A 196 -1.77 13.31 18.42
N ILE A 197 -2.79 12.45 18.56
CA ILE A 197 -4.20 12.86 18.49
C ILE A 197 -4.52 13.91 19.55
N LEU A 198 -4.05 13.72 20.80
CA LEU A 198 -4.23 14.71 21.86
C LEU A 198 -3.52 16.04 21.55
N HIS A 199 -2.31 15.98 20.98
CA HIS A 199 -1.59 17.16 20.55
C HIS A 199 -2.36 17.94 19.47
N CYS A 200 -2.87 17.26 18.44
CA CYS A 200 -3.68 17.89 17.39
C CYS A 200 -4.97 18.49 17.95
N LYS A 201 -5.64 17.80 18.89
CA LYS A 201 -6.84 18.32 19.56
C LYS A 201 -6.55 19.61 20.36
N ALA A 202 -5.41 19.65 21.07
CA ALA A 202 -4.99 20.84 21.80
C ALA A 202 -4.66 22.01 20.86
N LYS A 203 -3.96 21.76 19.75
CA LYS A 203 -3.72 22.76 18.70
C LYS A 203 -5.00 23.31 18.09
N ALA A 204 -5.98 22.45 17.83
CA ALA A 204 -7.28 22.84 17.33
C ALA A 204 -8.01 23.78 18.30
N ALA A 205 -8.02 23.43 19.59
CA ALA A 205 -8.62 24.25 20.63
C ALA A 205 -7.92 25.61 20.82
N ALA A 206 -6.60 25.67 20.54
CA ALA A 206 -5.81 26.89 20.58
C ALA A 206 -5.90 27.73 19.28
N GLY A 207 -6.64 27.28 18.25
CA GLY A 207 -6.74 27.99 16.96
C GLY A 207 -5.46 27.96 16.11
N ALA A 208 -4.59 26.96 16.31
CA ALA A 208 -3.25 26.88 15.70
C ALA A 208 -3.08 25.67 14.76
N LEU A 209 -4.14 25.30 14.04
CA LEU A 209 -4.14 24.26 12.99
C LEU A 209 -3.80 24.84 11.62
#